data_AF-A0A1F9AP39-F1
#
_entry.id   AF-A0A1F9AP39-F1
#
_cell.length_a   1.000
_cell.length_b   1.000
_cell.length_c   1.000
_cell.angle_alpha   90.00
_cell.angle_beta   90.00
_cell.angle_gamma   90.00
#
_symmetry.space_group_name_H-M   'P 1'
#
loop_
_entity.id
_entity.type
_entity.pdbx_description
1 polymer ?
#
loop_
_entity_poly.entity_id
_entity_poly.type
_entity_poly.pdbx_seq_one_letter_code
_entity_poly.pdbx_strand_id
1 'polypeptide(L)'
;MSLFEGFLFSRLHLIGSKSEGPSYFLQQWDYGELLVKKKSTLWQEDPALQPFLGRKVDIKGNLGPLGVEYDSIKKHIMTEESRRAAIKRLIINVKPEKKTLYVNQTLPQDPQKIQSFKFSLLVKWPFRSIWRGLCPTSQKYDFWVWHGGKCLWHWAEGRVFAPVNTPVVISGGDFVEFPEVWTFSPYDIKSEGTYLVVGLYIASGQIATAPFEVKLVSK
;
A
#
# COMPACT_ATOMS: atom_id res chain seq x y z
N MET A 1 -9.51 -6.59 28.86
CA MET A 1 -8.13 -6.12 28.63
C MET A 1 -7.96 -5.75 27.17
N SER A 2 -7.67 -4.49 26.92
CA SER A 2 -7.43 -3.95 25.59
C SER A 2 -5.94 -3.84 25.33
N LEU A 3 -5.57 -3.89 24.04
CA LEU A 3 -4.21 -3.64 23.58
C LEU A 3 -4.13 -2.21 23.05
N PHE A 4 -3.22 -1.41 23.59
CA PHE A 4 -2.95 -0.05 23.16
C PHE A 4 -1.56 0.00 22.53
N GLU A 5 -1.51 0.43 21.27
CA GLU A 5 -0.27 0.56 20.51
C GLU A 5 0.05 2.04 20.31
N GLY A 6 1.32 2.41 20.48
CA GLY A 6 1.71 3.80 20.29
C GLY A 6 3.18 4.08 20.60
N PHE A 7 3.54 5.36 20.50
CA PHE A 7 4.85 5.86 20.91
C PHE A 7 4.78 6.36 22.35
N LEU A 8 5.58 5.76 23.24
CA LEU A 8 5.61 6.15 24.64
C LEU A 8 6.59 7.31 24.83
N PHE A 9 6.12 8.38 25.45
CA PHE A 9 6.94 9.52 25.82
C PHE A 9 6.50 10.07 27.17
N SER A 10 7.35 10.88 27.79
CA SER A 10 7.05 11.55 29.06
C SER A 10 6.99 13.06 28.86
N ARG A 11 6.12 13.72 29.63
CA ARG A 11 6.12 15.19 29.75
C ARG A 11 6.41 15.59 31.19
N LEU A 12 7.23 16.62 31.33
CA LEU A 12 7.34 17.40 32.55
C LEU A 12 6.35 18.56 32.41
N HIS A 13 5.19 18.44 33.03
CA HIS A 13 4.07 19.38 32.83
C HIS A 13 3.95 20.39 33.99
N LEU A 14 4.88 20.37 34.95
CA LEU A 14 4.88 21.28 36.10
C LEU A 14 6.31 21.66 36.49
N ILE A 15 6.93 22.55 35.70
CA ILE A 15 8.16 23.22 36.13
C ILE A 15 7.78 24.17 37.28
N GLY A 16 7.95 23.73 38.54
CA GLY A 16 7.78 24.61 39.71
C GLY A 16 7.19 23.99 40.98
N SER A 17 6.53 22.83 40.94
CA SER A 17 6.09 22.12 42.16
C SER A 17 7.05 20.96 42.46
N LYS A 18 7.62 20.93 43.67
CA LYS A 18 8.67 19.97 44.09
C LYS A 18 8.21 18.51 44.18
N SER A 19 6.99 18.16 43.76
CA SER A 19 6.31 16.95 44.20
C SER A 19 5.76 16.05 43.08
N GLU A 20 5.84 16.47 41.82
CA GLU A 20 5.20 15.75 40.70
C GLU A 20 6.25 15.33 39.66
N GLY A 21 6.59 14.05 39.67
CA GLY A 21 7.52 13.43 38.73
C GLY A 21 6.94 13.30 37.32
N PRO A 22 7.59 12.55 36.41
CA PRO A 22 7.16 12.47 35.02
C PRO A 22 5.77 11.85 34.90
N SER A 23 4.95 12.38 33.98
CA SER A 23 3.76 11.68 33.46
C SER A 23 4.07 11.11 32.09
N TYR A 24 3.51 9.93 31.85
CA TYR A 24 3.73 9.14 30.65
C TYR A 24 2.51 9.24 29.75
N PHE A 25 2.75 9.39 28.46
CA PHE A 25 1.73 9.51 27.43
C PHE A 25 2.03 8.52 26.32
N LEU A 26 0.98 7.89 25.81
CA LEU A 26 1.01 7.03 24.64
C LEU A 26 0.41 7.80 23.47
N GLN A 27 1.25 8.18 22.51
CA GLN A 27 0.79 8.78 21.27
C GLN A 27 0.29 7.68 20.32
N GLN A 28 -0.99 7.74 20.00
CA GLN A 28 -1.65 6.85 19.04
C GLN A 28 -1.40 7.32 17.60
N TRP A 29 -1.81 6.49 16.63
CA TRP A 29 -1.58 6.72 15.19
C TRP A 29 -2.32 7.95 14.65
N ASP A 30 -3.42 8.34 15.29
CA ASP A 30 -4.25 9.50 15.00
C ASP A 30 -3.75 10.77 15.70
N TYR A 31 -2.54 10.71 16.30
CA TYR A 31 -1.97 11.74 17.17
C TYR A 31 -2.74 11.97 18.48
N GLY A 32 -3.75 11.14 18.77
CA GLY A 32 -4.40 11.11 20.08
C GLY A 32 -3.39 10.73 21.16
N GLU A 33 -3.46 11.39 22.31
CA GLU A 33 -2.56 11.13 23.42
C GLU A 33 -3.35 10.53 24.57
N LEU A 34 -2.96 9.31 24.96
CA LEU A 34 -3.53 8.66 26.13
C LEU A 34 -2.55 8.78 27.29
N LEU A 35 -3.01 9.33 28.42
CA LEU A 35 -2.23 9.29 29.66
C LEU A 35 -2.04 7.82 30.07
N VAL A 36 -0.80 7.42 30.37
CA VAL A 36 -0.49 6.10 30.92
C VAL A 36 -0.26 6.27 32.41
N LYS A 37 -1.12 5.66 33.22
CA LYS A 37 -1.09 5.79 34.68
C LYS A 37 0.10 5.02 35.23
N LYS A 38 1.09 5.73 35.77
CA LYS A 38 2.24 5.11 36.43
C LYS A 38 1.85 4.39 37.72
N LYS A 39 2.61 3.37 38.08
CA LYS A 39 2.44 2.59 39.31
C LYS A 39 3.39 3.03 40.44
N SER A 40 4.42 3.83 40.12
CA SER A 40 5.35 4.38 41.10
C SER A 40 4.76 5.57 41.86
N THR A 41 5.44 5.96 42.95
CA THR A 41 5.08 7.16 43.73
C THR A 41 5.20 8.44 42.91
N LEU A 42 4.50 9.50 43.32
CA LEU A 42 4.31 10.72 42.53
C LEU A 42 5.62 11.33 42.02
N TRP A 43 6.71 11.32 42.78
CA TRP A 43 8.00 11.88 42.39
C TRP A 43 8.95 10.89 41.70
N GLN A 44 8.65 9.59 41.72
CA GLN A 44 9.53 8.57 41.15
C GLN A 44 9.19 8.29 39.68
N GLU A 45 10.22 7.95 38.93
CA GLU A 45 10.09 7.34 37.61
C GLU A 45 9.43 5.97 37.76
N ASP A 46 8.66 5.57 36.75
CA ASP A 46 8.09 4.23 36.74
C ASP A 46 9.10 3.25 36.14
N PRO A 47 9.65 2.29 36.91
CA PRO A 47 10.68 1.38 36.43
C PRO A 47 10.21 0.48 35.28
N ALA A 48 8.90 0.28 35.13
CA ALA A 48 8.36 -0.51 34.02
C ALA A 48 8.21 0.33 32.75
N LEU A 49 7.87 1.62 32.84
CA LEU A 49 7.67 2.48 31.67
C LEU A 49 8.96 3.16 31.19
N GLN A 50 9.84 3.54 32.12
CA GLN A 50 11.07 4.28 31.85
C GLN A 50 11.96 3.63 30.76
N PRO A 51 12.19 2.31 30.76
CA PRO A 51 13.01 1.66 29.74
C PRO A 51 12.45 1.72 28.31
N PHE A 52 11.18 2.09 28.17
CA PHE A 52 10.48 2.17 26.90
C PHE A 52 10.20 3.59 26.42
N LEU A 53 10.68 4.62 27.14
CA LEU A 53 10.59 6.00 26.68
C LEU A 53 11.27 6.18 25.32
N GLY A 54 10.63 6.96 24.45
CA GLY A 54 11.12 7.22 23.10
C GLY A 54 11.01 6.02 22.16
N ARG A 55 10.19 5.02 22.48
CA ARG A 55 10.02 3.80 21.68
C ARG A 55 8.54 3.53 21.40
N LYS A 56 8.30 2.80 20.30
CA LYS A 56 6.97 2.21 20.06
C LYS A 56 6.76 1.00 20.96
N VAL A 57 5.60 0.93 21.59
CA VAL A 57 5.26 -0.06 22.61
C VAL A 57 3.86 -0.63 22.40
N ASP A 58 3.68 -1.83 22.92
CA ASP A 58 2.38 -2.44 23.12
C ASP A 58 2.08 -2.45 24.62
N ILE A 59 1.02 -1.77 25.02
CA ILE A 59 0.54 -1.70 26.39
C ILE A 59 -0.73 -2.53 26.49
N LYS A 60 -0.72 -3.59 27.31
CA LYS A 60 -1.94 -4.29 27.70
C LYS A 60 -2.47 -3.67 28.97
N GLY A 61 -3.76 -3.33 28.98
CA GLY A 61 -4.38 -2.70 30.13
C GLY A 61 -5.87 -2.43 29.91
N ASN A 62 -6.43 -1.57 30.74
CA ASN A 62 -7.79 -1.08 30.59
C ASN A 62 -7.80 0.44 30.51
N LEU A 63 -8.71 1.00 29.70
CA LEU A 63 -8.91 2.44 29.63
C LEU A 63 -9.77 2.86 30.83
N GLY A 64 -9.15 3.55 31.78
CA GLY A 64 -9.82 4.14 32.92
C GLY A 64 -10.21 5.61 32.67
N PRO A 65 -10.89 6.25 33.63
CA PRO A 65 -11.37 7.64 33.50
C PRO A 65 -10.23 8.67 33.41
N LEU A 66 -9.04 8.34 33.93
CA LEU A 66 -7.88 9.23 33.93
C LEU A 66 -6.82 8.82 32.88
N GLY A 67 -6.96 7.68 32.22
CA GLY A 67 -5.96 7.16 31.30
C GLY A 67 -5.87 5.63 31.28
N VAL A 68 -4.88 5.11 30.58
CA VAL A 68 -4.60 3.68 30.46
C VAL A 68 -3.96 3.19 31.75
N GLU A 69 -4.67 2.32 32.45
CA GLU A 69 -4.14 1.54 33.56
C GLU A 69 -3.49 0.28 32.98
N TYR A 70 -2.16 0.26 32.96
CA TYR A 70 -1.40 -0.80 32.29
C TYR A 70 -1.13 -2.00 33.20
N ASP A 71 -1.19 -3.19 32.63
CA ASP A 71 -0.83 -4.45 33.28
C ASP A 71 0.58 -4.88 32.85
N SER A 72 0.87 -4.78 31.55
CA SER A 72 2.18 -5.13 30.99
C SER A 72 2.52 -4.22 29.82
N ILE A 73 3.81 -3.92 29.67
CA ILE A 73 4.37 -3.17 28.55
C ILE A 73 5.48 -3.99 27.90
N LYS A 74 5.53 -3.97 26.56
CA LYS A 74 6.62 -4.55 25.79
C LYS A 74 6.96 -3.64 24.62
N LYS A 75 8.18 -3.79 24.10
CA LYS A 75 8.58 -3.17 22.84
C LYS A 75 7.65 -3.67 21.74
N HIS A 76 7.11 -2.76 20.94
CA HIS A 76 6.34 -3.13 19.76
C HIS A 76 7.27 -3.83 18.78
N ILE A 77 7.07 -5.14 18.63
CA ILE A 77 7.74 -5.94 17.61
C ILE A 77 6.67 -6.15 16.53
N MET A 78 6.86 -5.46 15.41
CA MET A 78 5.97 -5.61 14.27
C MET A 78 6.10 -7.06 13.78
N THR A 79 5.09 -7.88 14.06
CA THR A 79 5.06 -9.27 13.59
C THR A 79 5.01 -9.31 12.07
N GLU A 80 5.56 -10.35 11.45
CA GLU A 80 5.53 -10.54 9.99
C GLU A 80 4.08 -10.55 9.44
N GLU A 81 3.11 -10.98 10.24
CA GLU A 81 1.68 -10.92 9.93
C GLU A 81 1.17 -9.47 9.85
N SER A 82 1.53 -8.62 10.81
CA SER A 82 1.21 -7.18 10.80
C SER A 82 1.96 -6.45 9.69
N ARG A 83 3.19 -6.88 9.36
CA ARG A 83 3.94 -6.40 8.20
C ARG A 83 3.24 -6.75 6.89
N ARG A 84 2.77 -8.00 6.73
CA ARG A 84 1.94 -8.44 5.60
C ARG A 84 0.60 -7.71 5.55
N ALA A 85 -0.03 -7.43 6.69
CA ALA A 85 -1.27 -6.65 6.76
C ALA A 85 -1.05 -5.16 6.39
N ALA A 86 0.11 -4.58 6.73
CA ALA A 86 0.50 -3.24 6.31
C ALA A 86 0.85 -3.17 4.81
N ILE A 87 1.39 -4.25 4.24
CA ILE A 87 1.63 -4.40 2.79
C ILE A 87 0.31 -4.39 1.99
N LYS A 88 -0.80 -4.89 2.56
CA LYS A 88 -2.14 -4.94 1.93
C LYS A 88 -2.91 -3.60 1.89
N ARG A 89 -2.26 -2.47 2.19
CA ARG A 89 -2.93 -1.15 2.33
C ARG A 89 -2.59 -0.14 1.23
N LEU A 90 -1.92 -0.56 0.15
CA LEU A 90 -1.82 0.31 -1.03
C LEU A 90 -3.18 0.39 -1.72
N ILE A 91 -3.51 1.59 -2.20
CA ILE A 91 -4.60 1.82 -3.13
C ILE A 91 -4.03 1.61 -4.51
N ILE A 92 -4.58 0.64 -5.26
CA ILE A 92 -4.14 0.31 -6.61
C ILE A 92 -5.31 0.43 -7.56
N ASN A 93 -5.10 1.15 -8.66
CA ASN A 93 -6.07 1.30 -9.74
C ASN A 93 -5.39 1.06 -11.09
N VAL A 94 -6.15 0.60 -12.07
CA VAL A 94 -5.72 0.62 -13.47
C VAL A 94 -6.53 1.69 -14.19
N LYS A 95 -5.86 2.51 -15.00
CA LYS A 95 -6.50 3.57 -15.77
C LYS A 95 -6.16 3.40 -17.25
N PRO A 96 -7.13 2.93 -18.07
CA PRO A 96 -7.01 3.02 -19.52
C PRO A 96 -6.97 4.47 -19.99
N GLU A 97 -6.19 4.76 -21.05
CA GLU A 97 -6.13 6.10 -21.66
C GLU A 97 -7.49 6.50 -22.24
N LYS A 98 -8.20 5.53 -22.84
CA LYS A 98 -9.53 5.70 -23.41
C LYS A 98 -10.46 4.61 -22.91
N LYS A 99 -11.74 4.95 -22.71
CA LYS A 99 -12.78 3.97 -22.35
C LYS A 99 -13.18 3.08 -23.52
N THR A 100 -13.01 3.57 -24.75
CA THR A 100 -13.36 2.86 -25.97
C THR A 100 -12.17 2.84 -26.93
N LEU A 101 -11.82 1.65 -27.39
CA LEU A 101 -10.81 1.38 -28.40
C LEU A 101 -11.52 1.06 -29.72
N TYR A 102 -11.22 1.82 -30.76
CA TYR A 102 -11.72 1.58 -32.11
C TYR A 102 -10.65 0.84 -32.91
N VAL A 103 -10.94 -0.41 -33.26
CA VAL A 103 -10.03 -1.26 -34.03
C VAL A 103 -10.45 -1.21 -35.49
N ASN A 104 -9.53 -0.76 -36.35
CA ASN A 104 -9.80 -0.60 -37.77
C ASN A 104 -9.34 -1.86 -38.49
N GLN A 105 -10.29 -2.68 -38.93
CA GLN A 105 -10.04 -3.86 -39.78
C GLN A 105 -10.29 -3.49 -41.25
N THR A 106 -9.52 -2.55 -41.79
CA THR A 106 -9.57 -2.28 -43.24
C THR A 106 -8.91 -3.41 -44.03
N LEU A 107 -9.42 -3.68 -45.25
CA LEU A 107 -9.03 -4.71 -46.23
C LEU A 107 -7.54 -5.16 -46.23
N PRO A 108 -7.25 -6.41 -46.65
CA PRO A 108 -5.99 -7.11 -46.44
C PRO A 108 -4.90 -6.64 -47.41
N GLN A 109 -4.46 -5.39 -47.29
CA GLN A 109 -3.33 -4.87 -48.06
C GLN A 109 -2.15 -4.42 -47.21
N ASP A 110 -2.29 -4.36 -45.88
CA ASP A 110 -1.15 -4.04 -45.03
C ASP A 110 -1.16 -4.80 -43.69
N PRO A 111 -0.60 -6.03 -43.65
CA PRO A 111 -0.43 -6.80 -42.41
C PRO A 111 0.50 -6.11 -41.39
N GLN A 112 1.11 -4.97 -41.72
CA GLN A 112 2.00 -4.23 -40.82
C GLN A 112 1.31 -3.11 -40.03
N LYS A 113 -0.01 -2.90 -40.18
CA LYS A 113 -0.70 -1.82 -39.45
C LYS A 113 -0.94 -2.20 -37.99
N ILE A 114 0.08 -1.98 -37.19
CA ILE A 114 0.07 -2.16 -35.74
C ILE A 114 -0.76 -1.05 -35.08
N GLN A 115 -1.61 -1.43 -34.12
CA GLN A 115 -2.31 -0.50 -33.24
C GLN A 115 -1.76 -0.58 -31.81
N SER A 116 -1.94 0.50 -31.06
CA SER A 116 -1.47 0.61 -29.69
C SER A 116 -2.57 1.15 -28.78
N PHE A 117 -2.67 0.60 -27.58
CA PHE A 117 -3.58 1.05 -26.53
C PHE A 117 -2.80 1.26 -25.23
N LYS A 118 -2.93 2.44 -24.62
CA LYS A 118 -2.19 2.79 -23.40
C LYS A 118 -3.06 2.63 -22.17
N PHE A 119 -2.43 2.20 -21.09
CA PHE A 119 -3.02 2.16 -19.75
C PHE A 119 -1.92 2.32 -18.71
N SER A 120 -2.31 2.74 -17.52
CA SER A 120 -1.37 2.92 -16.42
C SER A 120 -1.85 2.21 -15.17
N LEU A 121 -0.91 1.60 -14.45
CA LEU A 121 -1.13 1.15 -13.08
C LEU A 121 -0.81 2.31 -12.14
N LEU A 122 -1.78 2.68 -11.32
CA LEU A 122 -1.70 3.75 -10.35
C LEU A 122 -1.60 3.14 -8.96
N VAL A 123 -0.50 3.40 -8.27
CA VAL A 123 -0.25 2.89 -6.92
C VAL A 123 -0.10 4.06 -5.95
N LYS A 124 -0.88 4.06 -4.87
CA LYS A 124 -0.85 5.11 -3.84
C LYS A 124 -0.77 4.52 -2.45
N TRP A 125 0.11 5.11 -1.65
CA TRP A 125 0.10 4.93 -0.22
C TRP A 125 -0.76 6.04 0.42
N PRO A 126 -1.87 5.69 1.10
CA PRO A 126 -2.82 6.70 1.58
C PRO A 126 -2.32 7.52 2.77
N PHE A 127 -1.23 7.11 3.43
CA PHE A 127 -0.69 7.80 4.59
C PHE A 127 0.48 8.70 4.20
N ARG A 128 0.78 9.74 5.00
CA ARG A 128 1.91 10.66 4.77
C ARG A 128 3.30 10.03 4.95
N SER A 129 3.37 8.79 5.43
CA SER A 129 4.62 8.05 5.59
C SER A 129 5.11 7.46 4.26
N ILE A 130 6.18 6.68 4.29
CA ILE A 130 6.73 6.00 3.12
C ILE A 130 6.36 4.52 3.20
N TRP A 131 5.75 3.99 2.15
CA TRP A 131 5.58 2.55 1.98
C TRP A 131 6.81 1.96 1.31
N ARG A 132 7.27 0.80 1.81
CA ARG A 132 8.44 0.08 1.29
C ARG A 132 8.04 -1.36 1.00
N GLY A 133 8.43 -1.84 -0.16
CA GLY A 133 8.22 -3.22 -0.59
C GLY A 133 9.47 -3.81 -1.23
N LEU A 134 9.41 -5.10 -1.52
CA LEU A 134 10.48 -5.85 -2.16
C LEU A 134 9.89 -6.70 -3.28
N CYS A 135 10.43 -6.56 -4.48
CA CYS A 135 10.18 -7.49 -5.57
C CYS A 135 11.27 -8.57 -5.58
N PRO A 136 10.93 -9.85 -5.86
CA PRO A 136 11.91 -10.92 -5.92
C PRO A 136 12.86 -10.82 -7.13
N THR A 137 12.48 -10.05 -8.16
CA THR A 137 13.27 -9.77 -9.38
C THR A 137 13.26 -8.28 -9.67
N SER A 138 13.91 -7.86 -10.77
CA SER A 138 13.83 -6.49 -11.28
C SER A 138 12.43 -6.07 -11.77
N GLN A 139 11.48 -7.01 -11.85
CA GLN A 139 10.11 -6.74 -12.26
C GLN A 139 9.33 -6.07 -11.12
N LYS A 140 8.72 -4.90 -11.39
CA LYS A 140 7.96 -4.13 -10.39
C LYS A 140 6.44 -4.32 -10.50
N TYR A 141 5.96 -4.57 -11.71
CA TYR A 141 4.55 -4.71 -12.04
C TYR A 141 4.37 -5.68 -13.20
N ASP A 142 3.13 -6.05 -13.47
CA ASP A 142 2.75 -6.85 -14.63
C ASP A 142 1.34 -6.48 -15.09
N PHE A 143 1.03 -6.79 -16.36
CA PHE A 143 -0.27 -6.51 -16.95
C PHE A 143 -0.78 -7.66 -17.82
N TRP A 144 -2.10 -7.82 -17.85
CA TRP A 144 -2.80 -8.72 -18.75
C TRP A 144 -3.99 -8.02 -19.38
N VAL A 145 -4.32 -8.42 -20.61
CA VAL A 145 -5.58 -8.06 -21.26
C VAL A 145 -6.40 -9.33 -21.49
N TRP A 146 -7.62 -9.33 -20.95
CA TRP A 146 -8.55 -10.45 -21.02
C TRP A 146 -9.79 -10.10 -21.81
N HIS A 147 -10.31 -11.08 -22.54
CA HIS A 147 -11.61 -11.02 -23.19
C HIS A 147 -12.24 -12.41 -23.26
N GLY A 148 -13.51 -12.53 -22.89
CA GLY A 148 -14.24 -13.80 -22.95
C GLY A 148 -13.55 -14.96 -22.20
N GLY A 149 -12.86 -14.68 -21.10
CA GLY A 149 -12.10 -15.68 -20.34
C GLY A 149 -10.76 -16.09 -20.95
N LYS A 150 -10.34 -15.49 -22.07
CA LYS A 150 -9.05 -15.72 -22.71
C LYS A 150 -8.11 -14.55 -22.46
N CYS A 151 -6.85 -14.85 -22.09
CA CYS A 151 -5.77 -13.88 -22.06
C CYS A 151 -5.30 -13.62 -23.50
N LEU A 152 -5.40 -12.37 -23.95
CA LEU A 152 -4.99 -11.94 -25.28
C LEU A 152 -3.58 -11.38 -25.30
N TRP A 153 -3.13 -10.83 -24.18
CA TRP A 153 -1.82 -10.23 -24.05
C TRP A 153 -1.33 -10.27 -22.62
N HIS A 154 -0.04 -10.55 -22.44
CA HIS A 154 0.67 -10.54 -21.17
C HIS A 154 1.94 -9.70 -21.33
N TRP A 155 2.09 -8.66 -20.51
CA TRP A 155 3.19 -7.72 -20.65
C TRP A 155 4.57 -8.35 -20.43
N ALA A 156 4.69 -9.26 -19.48
CA ALA A 156 5.95 -9.92 -19.17
C ALA A 156 6.34 -11.01 -20.19
N GLU A 157 5.46 -11.38 -21.12
CA GLU A 157 5.75 -12.39 -22.13
C GLU A 157 6.93 -11.95 -23.02
N GLY A 158 7.94 -12.82 -23.14
CA GLY A 158 9.16 -12.54 -23.89
C GLY A 158 10.14 -11.57 -23.21
N ARG A 159 9.87 -11.11 -21.97
CA ARG A 159 10.78 -10.25 -21.20
C ARG A 159 11.63 -11.06 -20.22
N VAL A 160 12.88 -10.65 -20.05
CA VAL A 160 13.80 -11.22 -19.06
C VAL A 160 14.02 -10.21 -17.94
N PHE A 161 13.89 -10.66 -16.70
CA PHE A 161 14.10 -9.84 -15.49
C PHE A 161 15.31 -10.35 -14.72
N ALA A 162 16.12 -9.44 -14.20
CA ALA A 162 17.27 -9.81 -13.39
C ALA A 162 16.79 -10.48 -12.08
N PRO A 163 17.40 -11.61 -11.66
CA PRO A 163 17.03 -12.32 -10.43
C PRO A 163 17.63 -11.62 -9.20
N VAL A 164 17.25 -10.35 -9.00
CA VAL A 164 17.73 -9.50 -7.90
C VAL A 164 16.55 -8.94 -7.11
N ASN A 165 16.65 -9.05 -5.78
CA ASN A 165 15.71 -8.45 -4.85
C ASN A 165 15.68 -6.94 -5.04
N THR A 166 14.60 -6.43 -5.61
CA THR A 166 14.49 -5.02 -6.00
C THR A 166 13.62 -4.27 -5.00
N PRO A 167 14.20 -3.37 -4.19
CA PRO A 167 13.43 -2.56 -3.26
C PRO A 167 12.59 -1.54 -4.04
N VAL A 168 11.34 -1.37 -3.60
CA VAL A 168 10.43 -0.35 -4.13
C VAL A 168 9.94 0.55 -3.01
N VAL A 169 9.72 1.81 -3.35
CA VAL A 169 9.33 2.85 -2.41
C VAL A 169 8.18 3.62 -3.00
N ILE A 170 7.08 3.73 -2.26
CA ILE A 170 5.92 4.57 -2.61
C ILE A 170 5.80 5.62 -1.52
N SER A 171 6.09 6.87 -1.89
CA SER A 171 5.90 8.00 -0.99
C SER A 171 4.42 8.21 -0.69
N GLY A 172 4.11 8.66 0.51
CA GLY A 172 2.78 9.13 0.86
C GLY A 172 2.38 10.34 0.04
N GLY A 173 1.13 10.38 -0.41
CA GLY A 173 0.60 11.51 -1.18
C GLY A 173 -0.06 11.08 -2.48
N ASP A 174 0.55 11.44 -3.61
CA ASP A 174 0.00 11.21 -4.94
C ASP A 174 0.24 9.79 -5.45
N PHE A 175 -0.48 9.44 -6.53
CA PHE A 175 -0.28 8.17 -7.21
C PHE A 175 1.07 8.14 -7.92
N VAL A 176 1.80 7.05 -7.71
CA VAL A 176 2.90 6.67 -8.60
C VAL A 176 2.29 5.96 -9.80
N GLU A 177 2.60 6.47 -10.99
CA GLU A 177 2.08 5.96 -12.24
C GLU A 177 3.10 5.07 -12.96
N PHE A 178 2.65 3.89 -13.39
CA PHE A 178 3.40 2.97 -14.23
C PHE A 178 2.66 2.83 -15.57
N PRO A 179 3.00 3.68 -16.56
CA PRO A 179 2.35 3.67 -17.86
C PRO A 179 2.90 2.54 -18.74
N GLU A 180 2.01 1.85 -19.45
CA GLU A 180 2.34 0.81 -20.40
C GLU A 180 1.53 0.91 -21.69
N VAL A 181 2.06 0.30 -22.74
CA VAL A 181 1.47 0.28 -24.07
C VAL A 181 1.27 -1.16 -24.50
N TRP A 182 0.03 -1.53 -24.77
CA TRP A 182 -0.31 -2.76 -25.46
C TRP A 182 -0.30 -2.52 -26.96
N THR A 183 0.60 -3.22 -27.66
CA THR A 183 0.76 -3.16 -29.10
C THR A 183 0.24 -4.46 -29.71
N PHE A 184 -0.67 -4.39 -30.69
CA PHE A 184 -1.35 -5.56 -31.25
C PHE A 184 -1.71 -5.38 -32.73
N SER A 185 -1.94 -6.49 -33.44
CA SER A 185 -2.51 -6.45 -34.78
C SER A 185 -4.03 -6.33 -34.71
N PRO A 186 -4.68 -5.45 -35.49
CA PRO A 186 -6.14 -5.34 -35.57
C PRO A 186 -6.87 -6.67 -35.83
N TYR A 187 -6.20 -7.62 -36.48
CA TYR A 187 -6.73 -8.94 -36.80
C TYR A 187 -6.69 -9.92 -35.62
N ASP A 188 -5.90 -9.65 -34.57
CA ASP A 188 -5.87 -10.45 -33.34
C ASP A 188 -7.17 -10.27 -32.53
N ILE A 189 -7.86 -9.15 -32.76
CA ILE A 189 -9.12 -8.78 -32.11
C ILE A 189 -10.29 -9.30 -32.96
N LYS A 190 -10.87 -10.43 -32.55
CA LYS A 190 -11.92 -11.11 -33.33
C LYS A 190 -13.35 -10.69 -32.98
N SER A 191 -13.55 -10.05 -31.83
CA SER A 191 -14.88 -9.76 -31.30
C SER A 191 -14.92 -8.41 -30.60
N GLU A 192 -16.01 -7.69 -30.83
CA GLU A 192 -16.36 -6.49 -30.06
C GLU A 192 -16.79 -6.84 -28.63
N GLY A 193 -16.78 -5.84 -27.76
CA GLY A 193 -17.38 -5.93 -26.43
C GLY A 193 -16.47 -5.39 -25.33
N THR A 194 -16.70 -5.85 -24.11
CA THR A 194 -15.93 -5.44 -22.94
C THR A 194 -14.67 -6.29 -22.80
N TYR A 195 -13.54 -5.61 -22.70
CA TYR A 195 -12.23 -6.16 -22.43
C TYR A 195 -11.80 -5.71 -21.05
N LEU A 196 -10.96 -6.51 -20.39
CA LEU A 196 -10.50 -6.25 -19.03
C LEU A 196 -8.98 -6.10 -19.03
N VAL A 197 -8.49 -4.93 -18.62
CA VAL A 197 -7.07 -4.78 -18.26
C VAL A 197 -6.92 -5.17 -16.80
N VAL A 198 -5.97 -6.03 -16.51
CA VAL A 198 -5.58 -6.45 -15.17
C VAL A 198 -4.15 -5.99 -14.95
N GLY A 199 -3.89 -5.27 -13.87
CA GLY A 199 -2.56 -4.82 -13.46
C GLY A 199 -2.20 -5.37 -12.09
N LEU A 200 -0.99 -5.93 -11.96
CA LEU A 200 -0.43 -6.45 -10.71
C LEU A 200 0.70 -5.54 -10.25
N TYR A 201 0.68 -5.15 -8.98
CA TYR A 201 1.85 -4.57 -8.32
C TYR A 201 2.56 -5.65 -7.50
N ILE A 202 3.73 -6.08 -7.97
CA ILE A 202 4.40 -7.31 -7.50
C ILE A 202 4.78 -7.22 -6.02
N ALA A 203 5.25 -6.05 -5.58
CA ALA A 203 5.72 -5.89 -4.22
C ALA A 203 4.63 -6.01 -3.15
N SER A 204 3.35 -5.77 -3.49
CA SER A 204 2.22 -6.03 -2.58
C SER A 204 1.39 -7.24 -2.95
N GLY A 205 1.56 -7.79 -4.16
CA GLY A 205 0.74 -8.87 -4.70
C GLY A 205 -0.70 -8.46 -5.01
N GLN A 206 -1.02 -7.16 -4.94
CA GLN A 206 -2.37 -6.66 -5.18
C GLN A 206 -2.62 -6.48 -6.68
N ILE A 207 -3.84 -6.81 -7.08
CA ILE A 207 -4.32 -6.73 -8.45
C ILE A 207 -5.39 -5.65 -8.53
N ALA A 208 -5.35 -4.86 -9.59
CA ALA A 208 -6.40 -3.92 -9.95
C ALA A 208 -6.87 -4.22 -11.38
N THR A 209 -8.15 -3.95 -11.64
CA THR A 209 -8.76 -4.25 -12.94
C THR A 209 -9.55 -3.05 -13.45
N ALA A 210 -9.53 -2.83 -14.76
CA ALA A 210 -10.33 -1.80 -15.41
C ALA A 210 -10.94 -2.32 -16.71
N PRO A 211 -12.27 -2.22 -16.89
CA PRO A 211 -12.90 -2.55 -18.14
C PRO A 211 -12.71 -1.43 -19.17
N PHE A 212 -12.65 -1.82 -20.45
CA PHE A 212 -12.73 -0.91 -21.59
C PHE A 212 -13.52 -1.57 -22.71
N GLU A 213 -14.16 -0.77 -23.55
CA GLU A 213 -14.92 -1.26 -24.70
C GLU A 213 -14.04 -1.32 -25.95
N VAL A 214 -14.24 -2.35 -26.76
CA VAL A 214 -13.64 -2.48 -28.08
C VAL A 214 -14.74 -2.51 -29.12
N LYS A 215 -14.62 -1.63 -30.11
CA LYS A 215 -15.51 -1.56 -31.28
C LYS A 215 -14.69 -1.76 -32.55
N LEU A 216 -15.16 -2.63 -33.43
CA LEU A 216 -14.58 -2.85 -34.73
C LEU A 216 -15.17 -1.81 -35.68
N VAL A 217 -14.32 -1.16 -36.46
CA VAL A 217 -14.75 -0.24 -37.50
C VAL A 217 -14.52 -0.94 -38.84
N SER A 218 -15.59 -1.52 -39.40
CA SER A 218 -15.61 -1.95 -40.79
C SER A 218 -16.00 -0.75 -41.65
N LYS A 219 -15.15 -0.37 -42.60
CA LYS A 219 -15.53 0.52 -43.71
C LYS A 219 -16.01 -0.32 -44.88
#